data_AF-A0A821WN85-F1
#
_entry.id   AF-A0A821WN85-F1
#
_cell.length_a   1.000
_cell.length_b   1.000
_cell.length_c   1.000
_cell.angle_alpha   90.00
_cell.angle_beta   90.00
_cell.angle_gamma   90.00
#
_symmetry.space_group_name_H-M   'P 1'
#
loop_
_entity.id
_entity.type
_entity.pdbx_description
1 polymer ?
#
loop_
_entity_poly.entity_id
_entity_poly.type
_entity_poly.pdbx_seq_one_letter_code
_entity_poly.pdbx_strand_id
1 'polypeptide(L)' 'MKSKDIQKLVLSKYENGDGPTKIFRDLNGTLSLPTIERWCKSIRDTGCINLSKPPGRPRTIRTNANIQKVKHRLERRRT' A
#
# COMPACT_ATOMS: atom_id res chain seq x y z
N MET A 1 11.05 -18.34 7.56
CA MET A 1 9.83 -17.62 8.00
C MET A 1 9.13 -17.05 6.78
N LYS A 2 7.80 -17.17 6.64
CA LYS A 2 7.11 -16.60 5.47
C LYS A 2 6.96 -15.09 5.63
N SER A 3 6.94 -14.35 4.51
CA SER A 3 6.89 -12.87 4.51
C SER A 3 5.73 -12.29 5.35
N LYS A 4 4.56 -12.94 5.31
CA LYS A 4 3.38 -12.53 6.11
C LYS A 4 3.60 -12.65 7.62
N ASP A 5 4.39 -13.63 8.06
CA ASP A 5 4.66 -13.85 9.48
C ASP A 5 5.58 -12.75 10.02
N ILE A 6 6.59 -12.35 9.24
CA ILE A 6 7.47 -11.22 9.56
C ILE A 6 6.65 -9.92 9.68
N GLN A 7 5.71 -9.67 8.77
CA GLN A 7 4.85 -8.50 8.80
C GLN A 7 3.99 -8.46 10.07
N LYS A 8 3.35 -9.57 10.43
CA LYS A 8 2.56 -9.67 11.68
C LYS A 8 3.42 -9.43 12.91
N LEU A 9 4.64 -9.96 12.92
CA LEU A 9 5.58 -9.77 14.03
C LEU A 9 5.99 -8.29 14.18
N VAL A 10 6.31 -7.62 13.07
CA VAL A 10 6.63 -6.18 13.09
C VAL A 10 5.44 -5.36 13.57
N LEU A 11 4.23 -5.67 13.09
CA LEU A 11 3.00 -4.99 13.52
C LEU A 11 2.79 -5.13 15.03
N SER A 12 2.85 -6.35 15.56
CA SER A 12 2.67 -6.62 16.99
C SER A 12 3.72 -5.89 17.85
N LYS A 13 5.00 -5.91 17.46
CA LYS A 13 6.05 -5.17 18.19
C LYS A 13 5.82 -3.66 18.18
N TYR A 14 5.42 -3.12 17.04
CA TYR A 14 5.11 -1.71 16.92
C TYR A 14 3.91 -1.30 17.79
N GLU A 15 2.85 -2.12 17.83
CA GLU A 15 1.68 -1.92 18.71
C GLU A 15 2.03 -1.98 20.19
N ASN A 16 3.03 -2.81 20.55
CA ASN A 16 3.60 -2.85 21.90
C ASN A 16 4.47 -1.64 22.25
N GLY A 17 4.64 -0.68 21.32
CA GLY A 17 5.41 0.55 21.52
C GLY A 17 6.89 0.44 21.18
N ASP A 18 7.34 -0.66 20.56
CA ASP A 18 8.75 -0.80 20.17
C ASP A 18 9.09 0.12 19.00
N GLY A 19 10.20 0.86 19.15
CA GLY A 19 10.74 1.70 18.08
C GLY A 19 11.39 0.88 16.95
N PRO A 20 11.53 1.46 15.74
CA PRO A 20 12.06 0.76 14.55
C PRO A 20 13.42 0.09 14.77
N THR A 21 14.34 0.75 15.48
CA THR A 21 15.68 0.24 15.77
C THR A 21 15.65 -0.99 16.70
N LYS A 22 14.73 -1.00 17.66
CA LYS A 22 14.54 -2.15 18.56
C LYS A 22 13.99 -3.33 17.78
N ILE A 23 12.96 -3.10 16.96
CA ILE A 23 12.38 -4.11 16.07
C ILE A 23 13.44 -4.69 15.12
N PHE A 24 14.32 -3.86 14.56
CA PHE A 24 15.43 -4.31 13.71
C PHE A 24 16.40 -5.24 14.42
N ARG A 25 16.78 -4.90 15.66
CA ARG A 25 17.65 -5.74 16.50
C ARG A 25 16.97 -7.06 16.84
N ASP A 26 15.70 -7.03 17.21
CA ASP A 26 14.93 -8.23 17.57
C ASP A 26 14.71 -9.18 16.37
N LEU A 27 14.67 -8.63 15.16
CA LEU A 27 14.63 -9.40 13.92
C LEU A 27 16.01 -9.86 13.44
N ASN A 28 17.08 -9.54 14.18
CA ASN A 28 18.46 -9.91 13.88
C ASN A 28 18.87 -9.63 12.42
N GLY A 29 18.45 -8.49 11.87
CA GLY A 29 18.78 -8.11 10.49
C GLY A 29 18.08 -8.93 9.39
N THR A 30 17.06 -9.73 9.71
CA THR A 30 16.22 -10.44 8.71
C THR A 30 15.66 -9.48 7.65
N LEU A 31 15.40 -8.23 8.04
CA LEU A 31 15.03 -7.13 7.15
C LEU A 31 16.01 -5.98 7.34
N SER A 32 16.19 -5.18 6.29
CA SER A 32 16.96 -3.94 6.40
C SER A 32 16.21 -2.90 7.25
N LEU A 33 16.96 -2.10 8.03
CA LEU A 33 16.39 -1.02 8.85
C LEU A 33 15.46 -0.07 8.05
N PRO A 34 15.80 0.38 6.81
CA PRO A 34 14.91 1.21 6.01
C PRO A 34 13.56 0.55 5.69
N THR A 35 13.54 -0.79 5.56
CA THR A 35 12.30 -1.53 5.33
C THR A 35 11.40 -1.46 6.55
N ILE A 36 11.97 -1.63 7.74
CA ILE A 36 11.24 -1.57 9.01
C ILE A 36 10.72 -0.15 9.25
N GLU A 37 11.54 0.88 9.03
CA GLU A 37 11.11 2.28 9.13
C GLU A 37 9.94 2.60 8.18
N ARG A 38 10.03 2.14 6.93
CA ARG A 38 8.93 2.30 5.96
C ARG A 38 7.65 1.62 6.45
N TRP A 39 7.75 0.44 7.06
CA TRP A 39 6.59 -0.28 7.58
C TRP A 39 6.00 0.40 8.81
N CYS A 40 6.82 0.83 9.78
CA CYS A 40 6.38 1.62 10.93
C CYS A 40 5.64 2.89 10.49
N LYS A 41 6.16 3.59 9.47
CA LYS A 41 5.47 4.74 8.87
C LYS A 41 4.12 4.34 8.27
N SER A 42 4.05 3.24 7.51
CA SER A 42 2.79 2.75 6.95
C SER A 42 1.76 2.40 8.02
N ILE A 43 2.20 1.77 9.13
CA ILE A 43 1.33 1.42 10.26
C ILE A 43 0.79 2.70 10.90
N ARG A 44 1.63 3.71 11.12
CA ARG A 44 1.18 5.00 11.65
C ARG A 44 0.17 5.69 10.73
N ASP A 45 0.41 5.66 9.42
CA ASP A 45 -0.39 6.41 8.44
C ASP A 45 -1.72 5.69 8.10
N THR A 46 -1.75 4.35 8.14
CA THR A 46 -2.88 3.55 7.62
C THR A 46 -3.31 2.39 8.52
N GLY A 47 -2.66 2.17 9.66
CA GLY A 47 -2.92 1.04 10.57
C GLY A 47 -2.44 -0.32 10.05
N CYS A 48 -1.83 -0.39 8.86
CA CYS A 48 -1.42 -1.66 8.27
C CYS A 48 -0.16 -1.57 7.42
N ILE A 49 0.53 -2.70 7.28
CA ILE A 49 1.68 -2.88 6.38
C ILE A 49 1.14 -3.32 5.01
N ASN A 50 0.53 -2.39 4.26
CA ASN A 50 -0.09 -2.72 2.98
C ASN A 50 0.89 -2.48 1.81
N LEU A 51 1.67 -3.51 1.49
CA LEU A 51 2.55 -3.51 0.30
C LEU A 51 1.76 -3.74 -1.01
N SER A 52 0.46 -4.01 -0.92
CA SER A 52 -0.38 -4.39 -2.06
C SER A 52 -0.73 -3.22 -2.98
N LYS A 53 -0.42 -1.96 -2.63
CA LYS A 53 -0.70 -0.82 -3.52
C LYS A 53 -0.04 -1.10 -4.87
N PRO A 54 -0.82 -1.37 -5.93
CA PRO A 54 -0.23 -1.64 -7.23
C PRO A 54 0.54 -0.38 -7.63
N PRO A 55 1.81 -0.51 -8.05
CA PRO A 55 2.54 0.64 -8.56
C PRO A 55 1.82 1.15 -9.81
N GLY A 56 1.38 2.41 -9.77
CA GLY A 56 0.79 3.09 -10.91
C GLY A 56 -0.45 3.91 -10.57
N ARG A 57 -0.61 5.03 -11.28
CA ARG A 57 -1.88 5.75 -11.33
C ARG A 57 -2.88 4.86 -12.10
N PRO A 58 -4.10 4.60 -11.59
CA PRO A 58 -5.13 3.98 -12.40
C PRO A 58 -5.30 4.79 -13.69
N ARG A 59 -4.91 4.21 -14.83
CA ARG A 59 -5.24 4.76 -16.15
C ARG A 59 -6.67 4.34 -16.49
N THR A 60 -7.63 4.66 -15.62
CA THR A 60 -9.04 4.55 -15.99
C THR A 60 -9.31 5.65 -17.00
N ILE A 61 -9.17 5.31 -18.30
CA ILE A 61 -9.66 6.11 -19.44
C ILE A 61 -11.16 6.43 -19.25
N ARG A 62 -11.86 5.66 -18.43
CA ARG A 62 -13.27 5.79 -18.06
C ARG A 62 -13.57 6.95 -17.09
N THR A 63 -13.04 8.14 -17.37
CA THR A 63 -13.48 9.36 -16.67
C THR A 63 -14.92 9.70 -17.05
N ASN A 64 -15.66 10.39 -16.17
CA ASN A 64 -17.03 10.86 -16.48
C ASN A 64 -17.07 11.66 -17.79
N ALA A 65 -16.05 12.49 -18.05
CA ALA A 65 -15.91 13.23 -19.30
C ALA A 65 -15.82 12.33 -20.53
N ASN A 66 -15.04 11.25 -20.47
CA ASN A 66 -14.90 10.32 -21.58
C ASN A 66 -16.15 9.46 -21.77
N ILE A 67 -16.84 9.07 -20.68
CA ILE A 67 -18.14 8.39 -20.77
C ILE A 67 -19.16 9.29 -21.50
N GLN A 68 -19.25 10.57 -21.14
CA GLN A 68 -20.17 11.50 -21.79
C GLN A 68 -19.82 11.74 -23.25
N LYS A 69 -18.53 11.85 -23.59
CA LYS A 69 -18.08 11.93 -24.99
C LYS A 69 -18.51 10.73 -25.83
N VAL A 70 -18.39 9.52 -25.28
CA VAL A 70 -18.81 8.28 -25.97
C VAL A 70 -20.31 8.25 -26.15
N LYS A 71 -21.10 8.58 -25.10
CA LYS A 71 -22.57 8.66 -25.19
C LYS A 71 -23.01 9.64 -26.28
N HIS A 72 -22.49 10.86 -26.28
CA HIS A 72 -22.81 11.86 -27.31
C HIS A 72 -22.42 11.44 -28.73
N ARG A 73 -21.38 10.64 -28.90
CA ARG A 73 -21.00 10.12 -30.23
C ARG A 73 -21.96 9.03 -30.70
N LEU A 74 -22.51 8.22 -29.80
CA LEU A 74 -23.49 7.18 -30.13
C LEU A 74 -24.85 7.80 -30.52
N GLU A 75 -25.31 8.81 -29.80
CA GLU A 75 -26.57 9.50 -30.13
C GLU A 75 -26.53 10.13 -31.52
N ARG A 76 -25.42 10.80 -31.88
CA ARG A 76 -25.22 11.40 -33.22
C ARG A 76 -25.17 10.42 -34.38
N ARG A 77 -24.95 9.12 -34.12
CA ARG A 77 -24.95 8.08 -35.17
C ARG A 77 -26.32 7.41 -35.34
N ARG A 78 -27.25 7.65 -34.40
CA ARG A 78 -28.61 7.11 -34.42
C ARG A 78 -29.60 8.03 -35.13
N THR A 79 -29.29 9.33 -35.17
CA THR A 79 -29.89 10.34 -36.08
C THR A 79 -29.28 10.23 -37.46
#